data_AF-A0A946XM22-F1
#
_entry.id   AF-A0A946XM22-F1
#
_cell.length_a   1.000
_cell.length_b   1.000
_cell.length_c   1.000
_cell.angle_alpha   90.00
_cell.angle_beta   90.00
_cell.angle_gamma   90.00
#
_symmetry.space_group_name_H-M   'P 1'
#
loop_
_entity.id
_entity.type
_entity.pdbx_description
1 polymer ?
#
loop_
_entity_poly.entity_id
_entity_poly.type
_entity_poly.pdbx_seq_one_letter_code
_entity_poly.pdbx_strand_id
1 'polypeptide(L)' 'MADLFDDAPKKAKKGATKTPGASSPSNSSGKKSKKSKSYSAKDIEVLEGLEPVRLRPGMYIGGTDERAVHHLVAELLD' A
#
# COMPACT_ATOMS: atom_id res chain seq x y z
N MET A 1 -54.32 -24.85 2.11
CA MET A 1 -53.29 -25.33 1.18
C MET A 1 -53.57 -24.70 -0.19
N ALA A 2 -53.13 -23.46 -0.36
CA ALA A 2 -53.15 -22.70 -1.59
C ALA A 2 -51.92 -21.77 -1.53
N ASP A 3 -51.14 -21.78 -2.60
CA ASP A 3 -49.74 -21.37 -2.64
C ASP A 3 -49.51 -19.86 -2.43
N LEU A 4 -48.53 -19.59 -1.57
CA LEU A 4 -48.12 -18.29 -1.01
C LEU A 4 -47.16 -17.49 -1.92
N PHE A 5 -47.05 -17.83 -3.21
CA PHE A 5 -45.99 -17.33 -4.10
C PHE A 5 -46.46 -16.33 -5.17
N ASP A 6 -47.66 -15.78 -5.06
CA ASP A 6 -48.20 -14.80 -6.02
C ASP A 6 -48.18 -13.36 -5.47
N ASP A 7 -46.99 -12.82 -5.17
CA ASP A 7 -46.79 -11.36 -5.15
C ASP A 7 -45.32 -11.00 -5.41
N ALA A 8 -45.05 -10.51 -6.62
CA ALA A 8 -43.77 -9.94 -6.98
C ALA A 8 -43.88 -8.41 -7.03
N PRO A 9 -43.03 -7.68 -6.28
CA PRO A 9 -42.63 -6.34 -6.70
C PRO A 9 -41.13 -6.17 -6.96
N LYS A 10 -40.89 -5.27 -7.91
CA LYS A 10 -39.67 -5.00 -8.69
C LYS A 10 -38.47 -4.41 -7.91
N LYS A 11 -37.26 -4.68 -8.44
CA LYS A 11 -35.97 -3.92 -8.38
C LYS A 11 -35.76 -2.91 -7.23
N ALA A 12 -34.72 -3.17 -6.41
CA ALA A 12 -34.02 -2.14 -5.65
C ALA A 12 -32.49 -2.34 -5.72
N LYS A 13 -31.77 -1.31 -6.19
CA LYS A 13 -30.31 -1.18 -6.08
C LYS A 13 -29.90 -1.00 -4.61
N LYS A 14 -28.91 -1.74 -4.14
CA LYS A 14 -28.08 -1.51 -2.94
C LYS A 14 -26.69 -2.08 -3.27
N GLY A 15 -25.54 -1.48 -2.95
CA GLY A 15 -25.20 -0.61 -1.84
C GLY A 15 -23.89 -1.15 -1.26
N ALA A 16 -22.91 -0.27 -1.11
CA ALA A 16 -21.55 -0.55 -0.67
C ALA A 16 -21.44 -1.24 0.70
N THR A 17 -20.41 -2.09 0.85
CA THR A 17 -19.84 -2.60 2.11
C THR A 17 -18.40 -3.04 1.81
N LYS A 18 -17.36 -2.95 2.65
CA LYS A 18 -16.94 -2.11 3.78
C LYS A 18 -15.43 -2.46 3.98
N THR A 19 -14.62 -1.48 4.32
CA THR A 19 -13.16 -1.51 4.62
C THR A 19 -12.77 -2.36 5.85
N PRO A 20 -11.47 -2.70 5.99
CA PRO A 20 -10.66 -2.15 7.10
C PRO A 20 -9.25 -1.71 6.59
N GLY A 21 -8.54 -0.70 7.09
CA GLY A 21 -8.51 -0.09 8.42
C GLY A 21 -7.12 -0.27 9.02
N ALA A 22 -6.16 0.62 8.73
CA ALA A 22 -4.90 0.75 9.49
C ALA A 22 -4.50 2.22 9.60
N SER A 23 -4.35 2.66 10.84
CA SER A 23 -4.38 4.03 11.36
C SER A 23 -3.07 4.81 11.21
N SER A 24 -3.15 6.05 10.74
CA SER A 24 -2.07 7.05 10.76
C SER A 24 -1.98 7.75 12.14
N PRO A 25 -0.79 7.96 12.72
CA PRO A 25 -0.62 8.87 13.85
C PRO A 25 -0.48 10.32 13.38
N SER A 26 -1.24 11.20 14.03
CA SER A 26 -1.30 12.64 13.80
C SER A 26 -0.12 13.37 14.45
N ASN A 27 0.61 14.20 13.70
CA ASN A 27 1.29 15.35 14.29
C ASN A 27 1.20 16.58 13.36
N SER A 28 0.86 17.72 13.96
CA SER A 28 0.42 18.94 13.30
C SER A 28 1.43 20.07 13.43
N SER A 29 1.81 20.71 12.31
CA SER A 29 1.94 22.17 12.14
C SER A 29 2.87 22.52 10.96
N GLY A 30 2.40 23.39 10.07
CA GLY A 30 3.16 23.86 8.90
C GLY A 30 2.27 24.16 7.71
N LYS A 31 1.60 25.31 7.73
CA LYS A 31 0.68 25.79 6.69
C LYS A 31 1.47 26.21 5.44
N LYS A 32 1.65 25.30 4.49
CA LYS A 32 1.81 25.62 3.06
C LYS A 32 0.52 25.23 2.35
N SER A 33 0.03 26.08 1.45
CA SER A 33 -1.18 25.86 0.65
C SER A 33 -1.12 24.51 -0.08
N LYS A 34 -1.70 23.49 0.55
CA LYS A 34 -1.78 22.14 0.00
C LYS A 34 -2.75 22.21 -1.18
N LYS A 35 -2.22 22.29 -2.41
CA LYS A 35 -2.89 21.59 -3.52
C LYS A 35 -3.13 20.19 -2.97
N SER A 36 -4.38 19.80 -2.78
CA SER A 36 -4.76 18.46 -2.36
C SER A 36 -4.24 17.51 -3.44
N LYS A 37 -3.00 17.04 -3.29
CA LYS A 37 -2.42 16.04 -4.17
C LYS A 37 -3.18 14.78 -3.84
N SER A 38 -4.21 14.50 -4.64
CA SER A 38 -5.02 13.30 -4.47
C SER A 38 -4.09 12.11 -4.66
N TYR A 39 -3.82 11.37 -3.59
CA TYR A 39 -3.11 10.11 -3.71
C TYR A 39 -4.06 9.11 -4.38
N SER A 40 -3.67 8.68 -5.57
CA SER A 40 -4.42 7.78 -6.43
C SER A 40 -3.59 6.53 -6.73
N ALA A 41 -4.19 5.51 -7.32
CA ALA A 41 -3.46 4.30 -7.71
C ALA A 41 -2.27 4.57 -8.66
N LYS A 42 -2.28 5.71 -9.36
CA LYS A 42 -1.19 6.15 -10.26
C LYS A 42 0.06 6.62 -9.51
N ASP A 43 -0.07 6.92 -8.22
CA ASP A 43 1.04 7.35 -7.37
C ASP A 43 1.76 6.15 -6.70
N ILE A 44 1.28 4.92 -6.95
CA ILE A 44 1.94 3.69 -6.51
C ILE A 44 2.87 3.23 -7.63
N GLU A 45 4.16 3.17 -7.33
CA GLU A 45 5.17 2.63 -8.20
C GLU A 45 5.53 1.23 -7.75
N VAL A 46 5.47 0.27 -8.69
CA VAL A 46 5.96 -1.09 -8.49
C VAL A 46 7.31 -1.15 -9.16
N LEU A 47 8.35 -1.36 -8.34
CA LEU A 47 9.72 -1.51 -8.81
C LEU A 47 9.94 -2.98 -9.16
N GLU A 48 10.42 -3.24 -10.37
CA GLU A 48 10.60 -4.59 -10.89
C GLU A 48 12.06 -5.06 -10.76
N GLY A 49 12.24 -6.38 -10.72
CA GLY A 49 13.57 -7.00 -10.66
C GLY A 49 14.39 -6.53 -9.46
N LEU A 50 15.57 -5.94 -9.74
CA LEU A 50 16.53 -5.49 -8.73
C LEU A 50 16.47 -3.98 -8.45
N GLU A 51 15.54 -3.25 -9.06
CA GLU A 51 15.35 -1.82 -8.76
C GLU A 51 15.07 -1.52 -7.29
N PRO A 52 14.23 -2.30 -6.56
CA PRO A 52 14.03 -2.09 -5.13
C PRO A 52 15.34 -2.16 -4.32
N VAL A 53 16.22 -3.08 -4.71
CA VAL A 53 17.51 -3.32 -4.03
C VAL A 53 18.47 -2.16 -4.26
N ARG A 54 18.50 -1.62 -5.47
CA ARG A 54 19.37 -0.50 -5.83
C ARG A 54 18.89 0.83 -5.26
N LEU A 55 17.59 1.06 -5.23
CA LEU A 55 17.01 2.31 -4.73
C LEU A 55 17.08 2.41 -3.21
N ARG A 56 16.98 1.27 -2.51
CA ARG A 56 16.98 1.21 -1.04
C ARG A 56 17.91 0.10 -0.54
N PRO A 57 19.24 0.24 -0.73
CA PRO A 57 20.19 -0.80 -0.36
C PRO A 57 20.21 -1.08 1.14
N GLY A 58 19.94 -0.08 1.99
CA GLY A 58 19.94 -0.24 3.44
C GLY A 58 18.95 -1.28 3.98
N MET A 59 17.88 -1.59 3.23
CA MET A 59 16.94 -2.65 3.61
C MET A 59 17.50 -4.06 3.39
N TYR A 60 18.45 -4.21 2.46
CA TYR A 60 19.00 -5.51 2.05
C TYR A 60 20.37 -5.77 2.65
N ILE A 61 21.22 -4.75 2.74
CA ILE A 61 22.60 -4.89 3.21
C ILE A 61 22.92 -4.06 4.47
N GLY A 62 21.88 -3.54 5.12
CA GLY A 62 22.00 -2.78 6.38
C GLY A 62 22.53 -1.35 6.23
N GLY A 63 23.04 -0.95 5.07
CA GLY A 63 23.50 0.42 4.83
C GLY A 63 24.28 0.59 3.51
N THR A 64 25.07 1.66 3.43
CA THR A 64 26.07 1.87 2.38
C THR A 64 27.43 2.24 2.98
N ASP A 65 27.67 1.82 4.23
CA ASP A 65 28.92 1.99 4.97
C ASP A 65 29.86 0.80 4.75
N GLU A 66 31.05 0.85 5.36
CA GLU A 66 32.06 -0.23 5.26
C GLU A 66 31.52 -1.58 5.75
N ARG A 67 30.63 -1.57 6.75
CA ARG A 67 29.98 -2.79 7.26
C ARG A 67 29.06 -3.42 6.23
N ALA A 68 28.28 -2.61 5.53
CA ALA A 68 27.43 -3.08 4.44
C ALA A 68 28.25 -3.70 3.28
N VAL A 69 29.44 -3.15 2.99
CA VAL A 69 30.34 -3.71 1.98
C VAL A 69 30.90 -5.07 2.42
N HIS A 70 31.32 -5.21 3.68
CA HIS A 70 31.74 -6.51 4.21
C HIS A 70 30.60 -7.53 4.20
N HIS A 71 29.36 -7.10 4.43
CA HIS A 71 28.19 -7.98 4.35
C HIS A 71 27.97 -8.51 2.93
N LEU A 72 28.13 -7.68 1.90
CA LEU A 72 28.09 -8.16 0.51
C LEU A 72 29.13 -9.24 0.21
N VAL A 73 30.34 -9.08 0.74
CA VAL A 73 31.41 -10.06 0.55
C VAL A 73 31.12 -11.34 1.34
N ALA A 74 30.61 -11.23 2.56
CA ALA A 74 30.25 -12.38 3.39
C ALA A 74 29.18 -13.25 2.69
N GLU A 75 28.11 -12.64 2.17
CA GLU A 75 27.05 -13.35 1.44
C GLU A 75 27.51 -13.96 0.10
N LEU A 76 28.62 -13.48 -0.47
CA LEU A 76 29.21 -14.09 -1.67
C LEU A 76 30.05 -15.34 -1.34
N LEU A 77 30.56 -15.41 -0.10
CA LEU A 77 31.46 -16.48 0.35
C LEU A 77 30.73 -17.62 1.06
N ASP A 78 29.57 -17.35 1.66
CA ASP A 78 28.64 -18.36 2.19
C ASP A 78 27.93 -19.13 1.05
#